data_AF-A0A0Q1BLC6-F1
#
_entry.id   AF-A0A0Q1BLC6-F1
#
_cell.length_a   1.000
_cell.length_b   1.000
_cell.length_c   1.000
_cell.angle_alpha   90.00
_cell.angle_beta   90.00
_cell.angle_gamma   90.00
#
_symmetry.space_group_name_H-M   'P 1'
#
loop_
_entity.id
_entity.type
_entity.pdbx_description
1 polymer ?
#
loop_
_entity_poly.entity_id
_entity_poly.type
_entity_poly.pdbx_seq_one_letter_code
_entity_poly.pdbx_strand_id
1 'polypeptide(L)'
;MSFIGNIIWVIFGGIFIFFQYLFGGLVLCLTIVGIPFGIQCFKFAIVGLAPFGVKITDTSSNIGCLSTVMNIIWLVFGGFWIVLTHLLFGLLFCITIVGIPFGLQHFKLMNLAFSPFGKSIS
;
A
#
# COMPACT_ATOMS: atom_id res chain seq x y z
N MET A 1 -5.92 2.83 20.19
CA MET A 1 -6.41 1.57 19.60
C MET A 1 -5.56 1.05 18.43
N SER A 2 -4.64 1.84 17.88
CA SER A 2 -3.75 1.42 16.78
C SER A 2 -2.70 0.37 17.16
N PHE A 3 -2.18 0.40 18.39
CA PHE A 3 -1.08 -0.49 18.80
C PHE A 3 -1.48 -1.96 18.85
N ILE A 4 -2.56 -2.32 19.57
CA ILE A 4 -3.07 -3.71 19.62
C ILE A 4 -3.45 -4.20 18.20
N GLY A 5 -4.14 -3.36 17.41
CA GLY A 5 -4.52 -3.72 16.05
C GLY A 5 -3.31 -3.99 15.15
N ASN A 6 -2.26 -3.18 15.26
CA ASN A 6 -1.01 -3.39 14.53
C ASN A 6 -0.29 -4.67 14.96
N ILE A 7 -0.27 -5.02 16.26
CA ILE A 7 0.33 -6.28 16.72
C ILE A 7 -0.36 -7.48 16.09
N ILE A 8 -1.70 -7.52 16.15
CA ILE A 8 -2.47 -8.63 15.56
C ILE A 8 -2.28 -8.65 14.04
N TRP A 9 -2.31 -7.49 13.40
CA TRP A 9 -2.09 -7.36 11.95
C TRP A 9 -0.74 -7.92 11.50
N VAL A 10 0.35 -7.55 12.21
CA VAL A 10 1.71 -8.02 11.90
C VAL A 10 1.76 -9.55 11.88
N ILE A 11 1.10 -10.22 12.83
CA ILE A 11 1.06 -11.69 12.93
C ILE A 11 0.21 -12.31 11.82
N PHE A 12 -0.95 -11.73 11.51
CA PHE A 12 -1.93 -12.33 10.59
C PHE A 12 -1.66 -12.06 9.10
N GLY A 13 -0.87 -11.04 8.75
CA GLY A 13 -0.68 -10.68 7.34
C GLY A 13 0.27 -9.51 7.06
N GLY A 14 0.46 -8.61 8.02
CA GLY A 14 1.23 -7.39 7.85
C GLY A 14 2.69 -7.61 7.47
N ILE A 15 3.32 -8.67 8.00
CA ILE A 15 4.70 -9.03 7.63
C ILE A 15 4.79 -9.44 6.17
N PHE A 16 3.82 -10.22 5.66
CA PHE A 16 3.81 -10.65 4.26
C PHE A 16 3.69 -9.45 3.32
N ILE A 17 2.80 -8.51 3.66
CA ILE A 17 2.63 -7.26 2.91
C ILE A 17 3.91 -6.41 2.95
N PHE A 18 4.54 -6.28 4.11
CA PHE A 18 5.82 -5.57 4.25
C PHE A 18 6.87 -6.13 3.30
N PHE A 19 7.06 -7.46 3.28
CA PHE A 19 8.04 -8.09 2.39
C PHE A 19 7.67 -7.96 0.92
N GLN A 20 6.38 -8.03 0.57
CA GLN A 20 5.92 -7.81 -0.80
C GLN A 20 6.30 -6.42 -1.30
N TYR A 21 6.05 -5.37 -0.52
CA TYR A 21 6.45 -4.00 -0.86
C TYR A 21 7.96 -3.82 -0.85
N LEU A 22 8.68 -4.42 0.09
CA LEU A 22 10.13 -4.35 0.16
C LEU A 22 10.77 -4.98 -1.08
N PHE A 23 10.35 -6.18 -1.44
CA PHE A 23 10.88 -6.89 -2.60
C PHE A 23 10.50 -6.20 -3.92
N GLY A 24 9.23 -5.81 -4.08
CA GLY A 24 8.80 -5.04 -5.24
C GLY A 24 9.55 -3.72 -5.39
N GLY A 25 9.81 -3.03 -4.27
CA GLY A 25 10.60 -1.81 -4.25
C GLY A 25 12.05 -2.03 -4.68
N LEU A 26 12.70 -3.08 -4.18
CA LEU A 26 14.06 -3.45 -4.58
C LEU A 26 14.14 -3.77 -6.08
N VAL A 27 13.19 -4.55 -6.61
CA VAL A 27 13.13 -4.90 -8.03
C VAL A 27 12.97 -3.65 -8.91
N LEU A 28 12.09 -2.72 -8.53
CA LEU A 28 11.91 -1.48 -9.28
C LEU A 28 13.17 -0.60 -9.25
N CYS A 29 13.87 -0.55 -8.12
CA CYS A 29 15.14 0.17 -7.98
C CYS A 29 16.28 -0.40 -8.83
N LEU A 30 16.17 -1.61 -9.38
CA LEU A 30 17.17 -2.15 -10.33
C LEU A 30 17.19 -1.39 -11.67
N THR A 31 16.11 -0.65 -11.97
CA THR A 31 16.01 0.16 -13.20
C THR A 31 16.04 1.64 -12.86
N ILE A 32 16.74 2.45 -13.65
CA ILE A 32 16.80 3.91 -13.43
C ILE A 32 15.39 4.54 -13.43
N VAL A 33 14.52 4.06 -14.31
CA VAL A 33 13.12 4.53 -14.44
C VAL A 33 12.26 4.09 -13.24
N GLY A 34 12.56 2.94 -12.63
CA GLY A 34 11.80 2.36 -11.53
C GLY A 34 12.15 2.91 -10.14
N ILE A 35 13.32 3.54 -9.96
CA ILE A 35 13.76 4.15 -8.69
C ILE A 35 12.68 4.99 -7.99
N PRO A 36 12.00 5.97 -8.62
CA PRO A 36 10.99 6.77 -7.94
C PRO A 36 9.81 5.93 -7.41
N PHE A 37 9.45 4.87 -8.13
CA PHE A 37 8.39 3.93 -7.73
C PHE A 37 8.85 3.01 -6.61
N GLY A 38 10.11 2.55 -6.64
CA GLY A 38 10.70 1.73 -5.59
C GLY A 38 10.77 2.46 -4.26
N ILE A 39 11.13 3.75 -4.26
CA ILE A 39 11.11 4.61 -3.07
C ILE A 39 9.71 4.67 -2.45
N GLN A 40 8.67 4.76 -3.29
CA GLN A 40 7.29 4.79 -2.81
C GLN A 40 6.87 3.43 -2.21
N CYS A 41 7.33 2.32 -2.80
CA CYS A 41 7.12 0.98 -2.24
C CYS A 41 7.71 0.86 -0.83
N PHE A 42 8.92 1.40 -0.58
CA PHE A 42 9.52 1.35 0.75
C PHE A 42 8.72 2.12 1.80
N LYS A 43 8.14 3.26 1.43
CA LYS A 43 7.20 3.99 2.32
C LYS A 43 5.97 3.13 2.62
N PHE A 44 5.43 2.45 1.62
CA PHE A 44 4.27 1.59 1.78
C PHE A 44 4.57 0.30 2.52
N ALA A 45 5.81 -0.20 2.49
CA ALA A 45 6.22 -1.31 3.33
C ALA A 45 6.01 -0.95 4.81
N ILE A 46 6.48 0.22 5.23
CA ILE A 46 6.34 0.70 6.62
C ILE A 46 4.85 0.87 6.99
N VAL A 47 4.06 1.51 6.13
CA VAL A 47 2.61 1.68 6.37
C VAL A 47 1.87 0.33 6.34
N GLY A 48 2.31 -0.59 5.50
CA GLY A 48 1.78 -1.95 5.38
C GLY A 48 2.10 -2.81 6.60
N LEU A 49 3.18 -2.52 7.34
CA LEU A 49 3.49 -3.18 8.60
C LEU A 49 2.56 -2.72 9.73
N ALA A 50 2.19 -1.43 9.73
CA ALA A 50 1.41 -0.82 10.80
C ALA A 50 0.34 0.16 10.26
N PRO A 51 -0.74 -0.34 9.63
CA PRO A 51 -1.71 0.52 8.95
C PRO A 51 -2.71 1.20 9.89
N PHE A 52 -2.90 0.68 11.11
CA PHE A 52 -3.85 1.26 12.05
C PHE A 52 -3.30 2.57 12.62
N GLY A 53 -4.13 3.62 12.59
CA GLY A 53 -3.78 4.97 13.05
C GLY A 53 -3.20 5.88 11.97
N VAL A 54 -2.75 5.33 10.85
CA VAL A 54 -2.23 6.10 9.71
C VAL A 54 -3.37 6.82 8.99
N LYS A 55 -3.19 8.09 8.62
CA LYS A 55 -4.11 8.86 7.77
C LYS A 55 -3.48 9.10 6.42
N ILE A 56 -4.23 8.75 5.37
CA ILE A 56 -3.86 9.01 3.97
C ILE A 56 -4.66 10.21 3.52
N THR A 57 -3.99 11.31 3.21
CA THR A 57 -4.63 12.53 2.71
C THR A 57 -4.25 12.77 1.26
N ASP A 58 -5.22 13.27 0.49
CA ASP A 58 -4.99 13.69 -0.88
C ASP A 58 -4.25 15.02 -0.93
N THR A 59 -3.14 15.05 -1.67
CA THR A 59 -2.27 16.22 -1.88
C THR A 59 -1.93 16.36 -3.37
N SER A 60 -2.75 15.74 -4.24
CA SER A 60 -2.60 15.76 -5.69
C SER A 60 -2.65 17.18 -6.28
N SER A 61 -3.34 18.11 -5.62
CA SER A 61 -3.39 19.53 -5.98
C SER A 61 -2.00 20.19 -6.03
N ASN A 62 -1.03 19.74 -5.23
CA ASN A 62 0.30 20.32 -5.18
C ASN A 62 1.26 19.79 -6.26
N ILE A 63 0.93 18.65 -6.88
CA ILE A 63 1.81 17.93 -7.84
C ILE A 63 1.26 18.04 -9.28
N GLY A 64 -0.04 18.35 -9.44
CA GLY A 64 -0.65 18.57 -10.75
C GLY A 64 -0.71 17.31 -11.61
N CYS A 65 -0.61 17.47 -12.94
CA CYS A 65 -0.75 16.38 -13.92
C CYS A 65 0.33 15.29 -13.82
N LEU A 66 1.50 15.61 -13.23
CA LEU A 66 2.60 14.66 -13.07
C LEU A 66 2.19 13.46 -12.21
N SER A 67 1.38 13.67 -11.18
CA SER A 67 0.86 12.60 -10.33
C SER A 67 0.04 11.58 -11.13
N THR A 68 -0.81 12.06 -12.03
CA THR A 68 -1.64 11.19 -12.88
C THR A 68 -0.78 10.34 -13.80
N VAL A 69 0.22 10.94 -14.46
CA VAL A 69 1.13 10.21 -15.35
C VAL A 69 1.91 9.14 -14.58
N MET A 70 2.46 9.48 -13.41
CA MET A 70 3.17 8.51 -12.59
C MET A 70 2.25 7.38 -12.10
N ASN A 71 1.02 7.68 -11.67
CA ASN A 71 0.06 6.65 -11.26
C ASN A 71 -0.31 5.69 -12.41
N ILE A 72 -0.42 6.19 -13.65
CA ILE A 72 -0.68 5.34 -14.83
C ILE A 72 0.51 4.40 -15.08
N ILE A 73 1.73 4.93 -15.11
CA ILE A 73 2.95 4.12 -15.28
C ILE A 73 3.03 3.07 -14.18
N TRP A 74 2.87 3.49 -12.92
CA TRP A 74 2.88 2.62 -11.77
C TRP A 74 1.90 1.45 -11.92
N LEU A 75 0.65 1.73 -12.28
CA LEU A 75 -0.41 0.72 -12.34
C LEU A 75 -0.09 -0.37 -13.37
N VAL A 76 0.53 0.01 -14.50
CA VAL A 76 0.95 -0.93 -15.56
C VAL A 76 2.13 -1.79 -15.13
N PHE A 77 3.14 -1.22 -14.48
CA PHE A 77 4.40 -1.92 -14.19
C PHE A 77 4.42 -2.71 -12.88
N GLY A 78 3.61 -2.35 -11.88
CA GLY A 78 3.64 -3.04 -10.58
C GLY A 78 2.42 -2.81 -9.68
N GLY A 79 1.76 -1.67 -9.81
CA GLY A 79 0.61 -1.30 -8.99
C GLY A 79 -0.56 -2.27 -9.08
N PHE A 80 -0.85 -2.78 -10.28
CA PHE A 80 -1.97 -3.72 -10.48
C PHE A 80 -1.84 -4.98 -9.62
N TRP A 81 -0.65 -5.59 -9.56
CA TRP A 81 -0.41 -6.81 -8.77
C TRP A 81 -0.55 -6.58 -7.27
N ILE A 82 -0.09 -5.43 -6.79
CA ILE A 82 -0.19 -5.04 -5.39
C ILE A 82 -1.65 -4.75 -5.00
N VAL A 83 -2.37 -3.99 -5.84
CA VAL A 83 -3.81 -3.73 -5.68
C VAL A 83 -4.59 -5.05 -5.61
N LEU A 84 -4.30 -5.98 -6.52
CA LEU A 84 -4.96 -7.29 -6.53
C LEU A 84 -4.67 -8.09 -5.26
N THR A 85 -3.44 -8.04 -4.76
CA THR A 85 -3.09 -8.73 -3.50
C THR A 85 -3.90 -8.18 -2.33
N HIS A 86 -4.00 -6.85 -2.20
CA HIS A 86 -4.83 -6.24 -1.18
C HIS A 86 -6.32 -6.53 -1.36
N LEU A 87 -6.82 -6.58 -2.60
CA LEU A 87 -8.20 -6.95 -2.88
C LEU A 87 -8.50 -8.37 -2.40
N LEU A 88 -7.64 -9.34 -2.73
CA LEU A 88 -7.81 -10.74 -2.38
C LEU A 88 -7.77 -10.96 -0.87
N PHE A 89 -6.76 -10.42 -0.17
CA PHE A 89 -6.69 -10.52 1.29
C PHE A 89 -7.82 -9.73 1.97
N GLY A 90 -8.21 -8.57 1.42
CA GLY A 90 -9.34 -7.79 1.91
C GLY A 90 -10.63 -8.59 1.88
N LEU A 91 -10.93 -9.24 0.75
CA LEU A 91 -12.09 -10.11 0.61
C LEU A 91 -12.02 -11.31 1.55
N LEU A 92 -10.86 -11.97 1.63
CA LEU A 92 -10.62 -13.14 2.49
C LEU A 92 -10.92 -12.83 3.96
N PHE A 93 -10.38 -11.73 4.49
CA PHE A 93 -10.60 -11.33 5.87
C PHE A 93 -12.06 -10.92 6.13
N CYS A 94 -12.73 -10.31 5.15
CA CYS A 94 -14.14 -9.95 5.25
C CYS A 94 -15.12 -11.13 5.28
N ILE A 95 -14.68 -12.37 5.01
CA ILE A 95 -15.53 -13.58 5.15
C ILE A 95 -15.94 -13.80 6.61
N THR A 96 -15.12 -13.35 7.56
CA THR A 96 -15.38 -13.55 9.00
C THR A 96 -15.68 -12.21 9.68
N ILE A 97 -16.61 -12.20 10.64
CA ILE A 97 -16.95 -10.99 11.40
C ILE A 97 -15.71 -10.41 12.11
N VAL A 98 -14.85 -11.28 12.64
CA VAL A 98 -13.61 -10.89 13.33
C VAL A 98 -12.56 -10.32 12.36
N GLY A 99 -12.54 -10.79 11.10
CA GLY A 99 -11.59 -10.36 10.08
C GLY A 99 -11.94 -9.04 9.39
N ILE A 100 -13.20 -8.61 9.39
CA ILE A 100 -13.66 -7.33 8.80
C ILE A 100 -12.73 -6.13 9.11
N PRO A 101 -12.33 -5.84 10.37
CA PRO A 101 -11.44 -4.71 10.65
C PRO A 101 -10.08 -4.80 9.94
N PHE A 102 -9.56 -6.01 9.71
CA PHE A 102 -8.31 -6.25 8.96
C PHE A 102 -8.56 -6.13 7.45
N GLY A 103 -9.67 -6.67 6.96
CA GLY A 103 -10.07 -6.50 5.55
C GLY A 103 -10.20 -5.03 5.15
N LEU A 104 -10.75 -4.20 6.02
CA LEU A 104 -10.82 -2.74 5.82
C LEU A 104 -9.44 -2.07 5.74
N GLN A 105 -8.44 -2.55 6.48
CA GLN A 105 -7.06 -2.06 6.32
C GLN A 105 -6.48 -2.47 4.97
N HIS A 106 -6.74 -3.69 4.49
CA HIS A 106 -6.33 -4.09 3.14
C HIS A 106 -6.95 -3.19 2.07
N PHE A 107 -8.24 -2.86 2.15
CA PHE A 107 -8.87 -1.94 1.18
C PHE A 107 -8.34 -0.51 1.27
N LYS A 108 -8.00 -0.03 2.47
CA LYS A 108 -7.32 1.25 2.65
C LYS A 108 -5.95 1.27 1.97
N LEU A 109 -5.14 0.23 2.17
CA LEU A 109 -3.84 0.08 1.52
C LEU A 109 -3.98 -0.16 0.01
N MET A 110 -5.03 -0.84 -0.43
CA MET A 110 -5.38 -1.01 -1.84
C MET A 110 -5.58 0.34 -2.54
N ASN A 111 -6.34 1.26 -1.92
CA ASN A 111 -6.57 2.59 -2.47
C ASN A 111 -5.27 3.40 -2.56
N LEU A 112 -4.42 3.28 -1.53
CA LEU A 112 -3.07 3.88 -1.54
C LEU A 112 -2.19 3.29 -2.65
N ALA A 113 -2.22 1.97 -2.84
CA ALA A 113 -1.47 1.27 -3.88
C ALA A 113 -2.01 1.53 -5.28
N PHE A 114 -3.30 1.85 -5.43
CA PHE A 114 -3.90 2.19 -6.71
C PHE A 114 -3.41 3.55 -7.23
N SER A 115 -3.25 4.51 -6.32
CA SER A 115 -2.81 5.87 -6.65
C SER A 115 -1.74 6.38 -5.67
N PRO A 116 -0.50 5.85 -5.75
CA PRO A 116 0.57 6.18 -4.82
C PRO A 116 0.96 7.65 -4.80
N PHE A 117 0.92 8.30 -5.95
CA PHE A 117 1.40 9.66 -6.13
C PHE A 117 0.28 10.65 -5.82
N GLY A 118 0.65 11.77 -5.20
CA GLY A 118 -0.32 12.77 -4.72
C GLY A 118 -1.02 12.38 -3.41
N LYS A 119 -0.45 11.45 -2.64
CA LYS A 119 -0.92 11.09 -1.30
C LYS A 119 0.13 11.47 -0.25
N SER A 120 -0.33 12.01 0.88
CA SER A 120 0.48 12.20 2.07
C SER A 120 0.07 11.21 3.16
N ILE A 121 1.05 10.74 3.93
CA ILE A 121 0.89 9.77 5.01
C ILE A 121 1.22 10.51 6.30
N SER A 122 0.26 10.54 7.24
CA SER A 122 0.37 11.20 8.55
C SER A 122 -0.10 10.33 9.70
#